data_AF-A0A3S4HAM2-F1
#
_entry.id   AF-A0A3S4HAM2-F1
#
_cell.length_a   1.000
_cell.length_b   1.000
_cell.length_c   1.000
_cell.angle_alpha   90.00
_cell.angle_beta   90.00
_cell.angle_gamma   90.00
#
_symmetry.space_group_name_H-M   'P 1'
#
loop_
_entity.id
_entity.type
_entity.pdbx_description
1 polymer ?
#
loop_
_entity_poly.entity_id
_entity_poly.type
_entity_poly.pdbx_seq_one_letter_code
_entity_poly.pdbx_strand_id
1 'polypeptide(L)'
;MSDINARPGMKIWCVLLGIVLAATGLFFAIAGGKLVSLGGSWYFLIAGVVTLLAAIQLFRRRSSAVVLFLLVFIGTLIWSVIDAGFDFWPLVSRLMVPTGLMLLAFLTWPALRKAEGKAPLGKLSYLLSTLLAVGMGVTFVQMFQPHPTVAFSGEQLPLVPVDKAKQQKDWDNYGNTPGGDRFVALDQITRDNVKDLKVAWTFHTGDIPLSPDGNGAEDQQTPLQVGNRIFLCTRTIT
;
A
#
# COMPACT_ATOMS: atom_id res chain seq x y z
N MET A 1 -12.05 14.47 44.26
CA MET A 1 -13.14 13.96 43.41
C MET A 1 -13.67 15.10 42.58
N SER A 2 -13.15 15.29 41.37
CA SER A 2 -13.68 16.27 40.42
C SER A 2 -13.90 15.52 39.10
N ASP A 3 -15.12 14.98 38.97
CA ASP A 3 -15.67 14.57 37.68
C ASP A 3 -15.85 15.83 36.82
N ILE A 4 -14.75 16.33 36.27
CA ILE A 4 -14.76 17.34 35.23
C ILE A 4 -15.23 16.61 33.98
N ASN A 5 -16.54 16.71 33.73
CA ASN A 5 -17.24 16.45 32.48
C ASN A 5 -16.30 16.36 31.27
N ALA A 6 -15.76 15.17 31.00
CA ALA A 6 -15.21 14.89 29.70
C ALA A 6 -16.39 15.01 28.74
N ARG A 7 -16.42 16.09 27.95
CA ARG A 7 -17.46 16.36 26.95
C ARG A 7 -17.80 15.03 26.27
N PRO A 8 -19.07 14.62 26.18
CA PRO A 8 -19.45 13.28 25.72
C PRO A 8 -18.77 12.89 24.40
N GLY A 9 -18.55 13.86 23.50
CA GLY A 9 -17.80 13.68 22.26
C GLY A 9 -16.35 13.19 22.41
N MET A 10 -15.61 13.62 23.45
CA MET A 10 -14.23 13.16 23.67
C MET A 10 -14.16 11.69 24.09
N LYS A 11 -15.14 11.21 24.86
CA LYS A 11 -15.20 9.80 25.24
C LYS A 11 -15.49 8.93 24.01
N ILE A 12 -16.48 9.31 23.21
CA ILE A 12 -16.84 8.63 21.97
C ILE A 12 -15.65 8.61 21.01
N TRP A 13 -14.97 9.75 20.82
CA TRP A 13 -13.78 9.86 19.99
C TRP A 13 -12.65 8.91 20.41
N CYS A 14 -12.31 8.86 21.70
CA CYS A 14 -11.26 7.96 22.20
C CYS A 14 -11.64 6.48 22.01
N VAL A 15 -12.92 6.13 22.13
CA VAL A 15 -13.41 4.77 21.86
C VAL A 15 -13.29 4.43 20.38
N LEU A 16 -13.71 5.32 19.48
CA LEU A 16 -13.62 5.09 18.04
C LEU A 16 -12.17 4.92 17.57
N LEU A 17 -11.29 5.84 17.95
CA LEU A 17 -9.86 5.74 17.62
C LEU A 17 -9.22 4.52 18.29
N GLY A 18 -9.64 4.18 19.50
CA GLY A 18 -9.21 2.96 20.20
C GLY A 18 -9.60 1.69 19.48
N ILE A 19 -10.82 1.60 18.94
CA ILE A 19 -11.30 0.46 18.15
C ILE A 19 -10.46 0.32 16.87
N VAL A 20 -10.20 1.44 16.18
CA VAL A 20 -9.37 1.44 14.97
C VAL A 20 -7.95 0.94 15.29
N LEU A 21 -7.31 1.47 16.34
CA LEU A 21 -5.99 1.00 16.78
C LEU A 21 -6.02 -0.47 17.22
N ALA A 22 -7.06 -0.92 17.91
CA ALA A 22 -7.21 -2.30 18.34
C ALA A 22 -7.34 -3.25 17.14
N ALA A 23 -8.16 -2.90 16.15
CA ALA A 23 -8.33 -3.68 14.93
C ALA A 23 -7.02 -3.77 14.13
N THR A 24 -6.34 -2.65 13.93
CA THR A 24 -5.03 -2.60 13.25
C THR A 24 -3.97 -3.41 14.01
N GLY A 25 -3.89 -3.23 15.33
CA GLY A 25 -2.93 -3.93 16.18
C GLY A 25 -3.18 -5.44 16.21
N LEU A 26 -4.45 -5.87 16.28
CA LEU A 26 -4.83 -7.27 16.26
C LEU A 26 -4.49 -7.92 14.91
N PHE A 27 -4.81 -7.25 13.81
CA PHE A 27 -4.45 -7.70 12.48
C PHE A 27 -2.93 -7.89 12.34
N PHE A 28 -2.13 -6.90 12.74
CA PHE A 28 -0.66 -6.98 12.69
C PHE A 28 -0.08 -8.03 13.63
N ALA A 29 -0.65 -8.22 14.82
CA ALA A 29 -0.19 -9.26 15.74
C ALA A 29 -0.45 -10.67 15.19
N ILE A 30 -1.65 -10.93 14.66
CA ILE A 30 -2.03 -12.25 14.12
C ILE A 30 -1.29 -12.52 12.79
N ALA A 31 -1.40 -11.61 11.83
CA ALA A 31 -0.75 -11.76 10.54
C ALA A 31 0.78 -11.72 10.66
N GLY A 32 1.32 -10.87 11.53
CA GLY A 32 2.74 -10.81 11.84
C GLY A 32 3.26 -12.08 12.52
N GLY A 33 2.49 -12.68 13.43
CA GLY A 33 2.82 -13.99 14.00
C GLY A 33 2.93 -15.08 12.94
N LYS A 34 1.95 -15.13 12.02
CA LYS A 34 2.02 -16.04 10.86
C LYS A 34 3.22 -15.72 9.98
N LEU A 35 3.49 -14.45 9.71
CA LEU A 35 4.61 -14.02 8.87
C LEU A 35 5.96 -14.44 9.47
N VAL A 36 6.14 -14.30 10.79
CA VAL A 36 7.34 -14.79 11.49
C VAL A 36 7.49 -16.31 11.36
N SER A 37 6.39 -17.07 11.46
CA SER A 37 6.43 -18.53 11.27
C SER A 37 6.87 -18.95 9.86
N LEU A 38 6.73 -18.04 8.87
CA LEU A 38 7.16 -18.23 7.48
C LEU A 38 8.56 -17.64 7.21
N GLY A 39 9.28 -17.18 8.24
CA GLY A 39 10.60 -16.56 8.10
C GLY A 39 10.59 -15.11 7.62
N GLY A 40 9.43 -14.44 7.67
CA GLY A 40 9.30 -13.04 7.27
C GLY A 40 9.62 -12.04 8.39
N SER A 41 9.29 -10.76 8.15
CA SER A 41 9.64 -9.66 9.05
C SER A 41 8.92 -9.74 10.41
N TRP A 42 9.72 -9.83 11.48
CA TRP A 42 9.29 -9.74 12.88
C TRP A 42 8.71 -8.37 13.26
N TYR A 43 8.98 -7.32 12.48
CA TYR A 43 8.55 -5.95 12.77
C TYR A 43 7.03 -5.83 12.91
N PHE A 44 6.25 -6.49 12.04
CA PHE A 44 4.78 -6.43 12.07
C PHE A 44 4.20 -6.96 13.38
N LEU A 45 4.78 -8.04 13.93
CA LEU A 45 4.34 -8.59 15.21
C LEU A 45 4.57 -7.59 16.34
N ILE A 46 5.76 -6.97 16.41
CA ILE A 46 6.09 -5.97 17.42
C ILE A 46 5.19 -4.74 17.29
N ALA A 47 5.06 -4.20 16.09
CA ALA A 47 4.20 -3.06 15.81
C ALA A 47 2.75 -3.35 16.22
N GLY A 48 2.25 -4.54 15.90
CA GLY A 48 0.93 -5.02 16.31
C GLY A 48 0.74 -5.04 17.83
N VAL A 49 1.66 -5.66 18.57
CA VAL A 49 1.60 -5.75 20.04
C VAL A 49 1.65 -4.37 20.69
N VAL A 50 2.58 -3.51 20.27
CA VAL A 50 2.70 -2.15 20.85
C VAL A 50 1.49 -1.29 20.49
N THR A 51 0.90 -1.46 19.30
CA THR A 51 -0.34 -0.78 18.90
C THR A 51 -1.54 -1.25 19.73
N LEU A 52 -1.62 -2.54 20.07
CA LEU A 52 -2.64 -3.04 21.01
C LEU A 52 -2.49 -2.42 22.40
N LEU A 53 -1.26 -2.29 22.90
CA LEU A 53 -0.99 -1.58 24.16
C LEU A 53 -1.40 -0.11 24.07
N ALA A 54 -1.13 0.56 22.95
CA ALA A 54 -1.58 1.93 22.71
C ALA A 54 -3.13 2.03 22.70
N ALA A 55 -3.82 1.09 22.07
CA ALA A 55 -5.28 1.02 22.04
C ALA A 55 -5.87 0.84 23.46
N ILE A 56 -5.32 -0.08 24.25
CA ILE A 56 -5.72 -0.29 25.66
C ILE A 56 -5.55 1.00 26.46
N GLN A 57 -4.40 1.68 26.31
CA GLN A 57 -4.16 2.95 27.00
C GLN A 57 -5.12 4.06 26.54
N LEU A 58 -5.54 4.05 25.28
CA LEU A 58 -6.50 5.01 24.74
C LEU A 58 -7.91 4.78 25.28
N PHE A 59 -8.36 3.52 25.39
CA PHE A 59 -9.61 3.17 26.08
C PHE A 59 -9.60 3.59 27.55
N ARG A 60 -8.44 3.52 28.20
CA ARG A 60 -8.21 4.03 29.56
C ARG A 60 -8.06 5.56 29.61
N ARG A 61 -8.13 6.24 28.47
CA ARG A 61 -7.95 7.69 28.31
C ARG A 61 -6.62 8.19 28.88
N ARG A 62 -5.57 7.39 28.73
CA ARG A 62 -4.22 7.70 29.21
C ARG A 62 -3.39 8.36 28.12
N SER A 63 -2.63 9.39 28.47
CA SER A 63 -1.80 10.11 27.48
C SER A 63 -0.62 9.28 26.96
N SER A 64 -0.29 8.17 27.62
CA SER A 64 0.76 7.25 27.17
C SER A 64 0.39 6.47 25.91
N ALA A 65 -0.89 6.40 25.55
CA ALA A 65 -1.33 5.83 24.27
C ALA A 65 -0.61 6.48 23.07
N VAL A 66 -0.51 7.81 23.09
CA VAL A 66 0.13 8.59 22.02
C VAL A 66 1.64 8.31 21.98
N VAL A 67 2.28 8.12 23.13
CA VAL A 67 3.72 7.81 23.20
C VAL A 67 4.01 6.40 22.68
N LEU A 68 3.17 5.41 23.04
CA LEU A 68 3.30 4.05 22.53
C LEU A 68 3.12 4.01 21.01
N PHE A 69 2.10 4.70 20.50
CA PHE A 69 1.88 4.75 19.06
C PHE A 69 2.98 5.55 18.33
N LEU A 70 3.55 6.58 18.95
CA LEU A 70 4.72 7.29 18.42
C LEU A 70 5.94 6.37 18.28
N LEU A 71 6.18 5.48 19.24
CA LEU A 71 7.26 4.48 19.13
C LEU A 71 7.03 3.54 17.94
N VAL A 72 5.79 3.10 17.72
CA VAL A 72 5.42 2.30 16.54
C VAL A 72 5.71 3.11 15.27
N PHE A 73 5.22 4.36 15.20
CA PHE A 73 5.37 5.23 14.04
C PHE A 73 6.84 5.49 13.68
N ILE A 74 7.68 5.83 14.66
CA ILE A 74 9.13 6.00 14.45
C ILE A 74 9.76 4.67 13.99
N GLY A 75 9.39 3.57 14.63
CA GLY A 75 9.81 2.25 14.19
C GLY A 75 9.39 1.96 12.74
N THR A 76 8.21 2.41 12.30
CA THR A 76 7.71 2.18 10.95
C THR A 76 8.50 3.00 9.95
N LEU A 77 8.81 4.25 10.27
CA LEU A 77 9.66 5.11 9.44
C LEU A 77 11.04 4.50 9.21
N ILE A 78 11.67 3.99 10.27
CA ILE A 78 13.00 3.37 10.17
C ILE A 78 12.89 2.06 9.39
N TRP A 79 11.95 1.19 9.78
CA TRP A 79 11.77 -0.11 9.14
C TRP A 79 11.41 0.02 7.66
N SER A 80 10.55 0.96 7.27
CA SER A 80 10.13 1.12 5.87
C SER A 80 11.28 1.51 4.95
N VAL A 81 12.22 2.33 5.44
CA VAL A 81 13.41 2.71 4.67
C VAL A 81 14.40 1.55 4.56
N ILE A 82 14.54 0.73 5.61
CA ILE A 82 15.39 -0.47 5.55
C ILE A 82 14.80 -1.51 4.58
N ASP A 83 13.49 -1.69 4.59
CA ASP A 83 12.79 -2.70 3.81
C ASP A 83 12.64 -2.31 2.33
N ALA A 84 12.40 -1.04 2.04
CA ALA A 84 12.00 -0.59 0.71
C ALA A 84 12.79 0.61 0.17
N GLY A 85 13.84 1.07 0.88
CA GLY A 85 14.64 2.22 0.47
C GLY A 85 13.84 3.53 0.43
N PHE A 86 14.18 4.40 -0.51
CA PHE A 86 13.53 5.69 -0.72
C PHE A 86 12.54 5.69 -1.89
N ASP A 87 12.05 4.51 -2.28
CA ASP A 87 11.09 4.37 -3.37
C ASP A 87 9.71 4.89 -2.95
N PHE A 88 9.14 5.76 -3.79
CA PHE A 88 7.91 6.48 -3.47
C PHE A 88 6.74 5.53 -3.16
N TRP A 89 6.37 4.64 -4.08
CA TRP A 89 5.20 3.76 -3.91
C TRP A 89 5.33 2.80 -2.72
N PRO A 90 6.48 2.11 -2.53
CA PRO A 90 6.69 1.30 -1.34
C PRO A 90 6.60 2.09 -0.03
N LEU A 91 7.15 3.31 0.05
CA LEU A 91 7.03 4.14 1.25
C LEU A 91 5.60 4.62 1.49
N VAL A 92 4.88 5.04 0.45
CA VAL A 92 3.47 5.47 0.53
C VAL A 92 2.61 4.37 1.16
N SER A 93 2.72 3.14 0.66
CA SER A 93 1.93 1.99 1.17
C SER A 93 2.21 1.66 2.65
N ARG A 94 3.43 1.90 3.13
CA ARG A 94 3.84 1.60 4.51
C ARG A 94 3.52 2.74 5.48
N LEU A 95 3.54 3.99 5.02
CA LEU A 95 3.54 5.15 5.92
C LEU A 95 2.23 5.95 5.94
N MET A 96 1.41 5.94 4.89
CA MET A 96 0.22 6.81 4.84
C MET A 96 -0.78 6.55 5.98
N VAL A 97 -1.15 5.29 6.21
CA VAL A 97 -2.11 4.94 7.27
C VAL A 97 -1.54 5.21 8.67
N PRO A 98 -0.31 4.77 9.03
CA PRO A 98 0.29 5.13 10.32
C PRO A 98 0.41 6.64 10.54
N THR A 99 0.74 7.40 9.49
CA THR A 99 0.82 8.87 9.57
C THR A 99 -0.54 9.49 9.89
N GLY A 100 -1.60 9.05 9.21
CA GLY A 100 -2.96 9.52 9.48
C GLY A 100 -3.41 9.20 10.91
N LEU A 101 -3.14 7.99 11.39
CA LEU A 101 -3.43 7.61 12.79
C LEU A 101 -2.60 8.42 13.79
N MET A 102 -1.34 8.72 13.48
CA MET A 102 -0.45 9.48 14.36
C MET A 102 -0.87 10.95 14.44
N LEU A 103 -1.33 11.52 13.32
CA LEU A 103 -1.95 12.84 13.26
C LEU A 103 -3.15 12.90 14.22
N LEU A 104 -4.08 11.94 14.12
CA LEU A 104 -5.24 11.86 15.03
C LEU A 104 -4.82 11.68 16.49
N ALA A 105 -3.78 10.88 16.75
CA ALA A 105 -3.24 10.69 18.09
C ALA A 105 -2.65 11.99 18.66
N PHE A 106 -1.91 12.77 17.87
CA PHE A 106 -1.40 14.08 18.27
C PHE A 106 -2.53 15.09 18.53
N LEU A 107 -3.57 15.15 17.70
CA LEU A 107 -4.73 16.01 17.97
C LEU A 107 -5.43 15.64 19.29
N THR A 108 -5.41 14.36 19.66
CA THR A 108 -6.03 13.85 20.89
C THR A 108 -5.14 14.07 22.13
N TRP A 109 -3.83 14.24 21.94
CA TRP A 109 -2.84 14.25 23.02
C TRP A 109 -3.06 15.33 24.08
N PRO A 110 -3.35 16.61 23.74
CA PRO A 110 -3.53 17.65 24.74
C PRO A 110 -4.71 17.43 25.66
N ALA A 111 -5.81 16.89 25.11
CA ALA A 111 -7.01 16.57 25.88
C ALA A 111 -6.76 15.43 26.87
N LEU A 112 -6.04 14.38 26.45
CA LEU A 112 -5.66 13.27 27.34
C LEU A 112 -4.73 13.74 28.45
N ARG A 113 -3.73 14.57 28.13
CA ARG A 113 -2.79 15.11 29.12
C ARG A 113 -3.50 16.01 30.13
N LYS A 114 -4.42 16.86 29.68
CA LYS A 114 -5.24 17.71 30.55
C LYS A 114 -6.13 16.87 31.48
N ALA A 115 -6.73 15.79 30.97
CA ALA A 115 -7.53 14.87 31.79
C ALA A 115 -6.70 14.15 32.87
N GLU A 116 -5.40 13.97 32.65
CA GLU A 116 -4.46 13.43 33.63
C GLU A 116 -3.86 14.49 34.58
N GLY A 117 -4.26 15.76 34.47
CA GLY A 117 -3.69 16.85 35.26
C GLY A 117 -2.27 17.27 34.85
N LYS A 118 -1.80 16.84 33.66
CA LYS A 118 -0.48 17.20 33.12
C LYS A 118 -0.57 18.45 32.26
N ALA A 119 0.58 19.12 32.05
CA ALA A 119 0.69 20.17 31.04
C ALA A 119 0.20 19.64 29.67
N PRO A 120 -0.68 20.35 28.96
CA PRO A 120 -1.36 19.82 27.77
C PRO A 120 -0.47 19.72 26.53
N LEU A 121 0.70 20.37 26.46
CA LEU A 121 1.58 20.36 25.27
C LEU A 121 0.83 20.67 23.95
N GLY A 122 -0.19 21.56 23.99
CA GLY A 122 -1.04 21.87 22.84
C GLY A 122 -0.26 22.39 21.63
N LYS A 123 0.61 23.39 21.84
CA LYS A 123 1.44 23.98 20.76
C LYS A 123 2.27 22.92 20.02
N LEU A 124 2.95 22.04 20.78
CA LEU A 124 3.76 20.97 20.20
C LEU A 124 2.90 19.96 19.44
N SER A 125 1.78 19.53 20.04
CA SER A 125 0.90 18.51 19.46
C SER A 125 0.28 19.00 18.15
N TYR A 126 -0.19 20.25 18.10
CA TYR A 126 -0.73 20.83 16.88
C TYR A 126 0.35 21.08 15.82
N LEU A 127 1.55 21.53 16.22
CA LEU A 127 2.69 21.67 15.30
C LEU A 127 3.02 20.33 14.63
N LEU A 128 3.18 19.26 15.40
CA LEU A 128 3.49 17.93 14.87
C LEU A 128 2.35 17.40 13.99
N SER A 129 1.09 17.57 14.41
CA SER A 129 -0.07 17.20 13.60
C SER A 129 -0.10 17.95 12.27
N THR A 130 0.19 19.25 12.26
CA THR A 130 0.25 20.05 11.03
C THR A 130 1.39 19.59 10.12
N LEU A 131 2.57 19.29 10.67
CA LEU A 131 3.68 18.76 9.88
C LEU A 131 3.33 17.43 9.21
N LEU A 132 2.67 16.52 9.93
CA LEU A 132 2.19 15.26 9.35
C LEU A 132 1.13 15.51 8.27
N ALA A 133 0.18 16.44 8.49
CA ALA A 133 -0.85 16.78 7.52
C ALA A 133 -0.25 17.36 6.21
N VAL A 134 0.73 18.26 6.34
CA VAL A 134 1.46 18.82 5.20
C VAL A 134 2.22 17.73 4.47
N GLY A 135 2.93 16.85 5.19
CA GLY A 135 3.62 15.71 4.60
C GLY A 135 2.69 14.79 3.82
N MET A 136 1.53 14.44 4.38
CA MET A 136 0.49 13.68 3.68
C MET A 136 -0.04 14.40 2.44
N GLY A 137 -0.26 15.72 2.52
CA GLY A 137 -0.70 16.52 1.39
C GLY A 137 0.32 16.56 0.24
N VAL A 138 1.61 16.73 0.56
CA VAL A 138 2.70 16.67 -0.42
C VAL A 138 2.77 15.29 -1.05
N THR A 139 2.71 14.22 -0.25
CA THR A 139 2.70 12.85 -0.75
C THR A 139 1.50 12.59 -1.66
N PHE A 140 0.32 13.09 -1.31
CA PHE A 140 -0.88 12.96 -2.14
C PHE A 140 -0.73 13.66 -3.50
N VAL A 141 -0.18 14.88 -3.54
CA VAL A 141 0.11 15.58 -4.80
C VAL A 141 1.13 14.81 -5.65
N GLN A 142 2.16 14.22 -5.02
CA GLN A 142 3.18 13.43 -5.70
C GLN A 142 2.63 12.12 -6.30
N MET A 143 1.47 11.62 -5.87
CA MET A 143 0.84 10.44 -6.49
C MET A 143 0.41 10.68 -7.94
N PHE A 144 0.25 11.94 -8.34
CA PHE A 144 -0.13 12.34 -9.71
C PHE A 144 1.07 12.65 -10.61
N GLN A 145 2.29 12.35 -10.15
CA GLN A 145 3.52 12.49 -10.93
C GLN A 145 4.08 11.11 -11.30
N PRO A 146 4.72 10.95 -12.47
CA PRO A 146 5.39 9.70 -12.82
C PRO A 146 6.56 9.41 -11.87
N HIS A 147 6.53 8.26 -11.21
CA HIS A 147 7.65 7.71 -10.42
C HIS A 147 8.20 6.48 -11.14
N PRO A 148 9.29 6.60 -11.92
CA PRO A 148 9.86 5.46 -12.61
C PRO A 148 10.38 4.42 -11.60
N THR A 149 9.85 3.20 -11.67
CA THR A 149 10.23 2.08 -10.78
C THR A 149 11.66 1.57 -11.04
N VAL A 150 12.21 1.88 -12.21
CA VAL A 150 13.62 1.68 -12.56
C VAL A 150 14.08 2.93 -13.29
N ALA A 151 14.92 3.73 -12.65
CA ALA A 151 15.55 4.86 -13.32
C ALA A 151 16.55 4.32 -14.35
N PHE A 152 16.37 4.67 -15.63
CA PHE A 152 17.35 4.31 -16.66
C PHE A 152 18.66 5.04 -16.36
N SER A 153 19.72 4.28 -16.03
CA SER A 153 21.03 4.81 -15.64
C SER A 153 21.84 5.41 -16.80
N GLY A 154 21.24 5.51 -18.00
CA GLY A 154 21.95 5.87 -19.23
C GLY A 154 22.69 4.71 -19.89
N GLU A 155 22.85 3.59 -19.18
CA GLU A 155 23.56 2.42 -19.65
C GLU A 155 22.58 1.38 -20.21
N GLN A 156 22.84 0.93 -21.44
CA GLN A 156 22.08 -0.16 -22.02
C GLN A 156 22.54 -1.48 -21.41
N LEU A 157 21.67 -2.11 -20.61
CA LEU A 157 21.90 -3.47 -20.15
C LEU A 157 22.03 -4.42 -21.37
N PRO A 158 23.00 -5.35 -21.35
CA PRO A 158 23.17 -6.32 -22.43
C PRO A 158 21.91 -7.18 -22.56
N LEU A 159 21.56 -7.53 -23.80
CA LEU A 159 20.49 -8.50 -24.05
C LEU A 159 20.92 -9.85 -23.50
N VAL A 160 20.10 -10.41 -22.59
CA VAL A 160 20.31 -11.75 -22.06
C VAL A 160 19.75 -12.75 -23.06
N PRO A 161 20.56 -13.69 -23.58
CA PRO A 161 20.07 -14.73 -24.46
C PRO A 161 18.99 -15.56 -23.76
N VAL A 162 17.87 -15.81 -24.44
CA VAL A 162 16.82 -16.68 -23.91
C VAL A 162 17.28 -18.13 -23.89
N ASP A 163 16.89 -18.85 -22.85
CA ASP A 163 17.07 -20.30 -22.79
C ASP A 163 16.11 -20.97 -23.78
N LYS A 164 16.64 -21.44 -24.91
CA LYS A 164 15.86 -22.10 -25.96
C LYS A 164 15.15 -23.37 -25.46
N ALA A 165 15.65 -24.02 -24.41
CA ALA A 165 14.96 -25.18 -23.83
C ALA A 165 13.64 -24.78 -23.13
N LYS A 166 13.52 -23.52 -22.73
CA LYS A 166 12.33 -22.94 -22.09
C LYS A 166 11.48 -22.11 -23.06
N GLN A 167 11.75 -22.20 -24.36
CA GLN A 167 11.03 -21.43 -25.37
C GLN A 167 9.53 -21.64 -25.23
N GLN A 168 8.81 -20.53 -25.01
CA GLN A 168 7.35 -20.56 -24.91
C GLN A 168 6.75 -20.86 -26.29
N LYS A 169 5.83 -21.82 -26.35
CA LYS A 169 5.10 -22.17 -27.58
C LYS A 169 3.63 -21.75 -27.55
N ASP A 170 3.04 -21.77 -26.36
CA ASP A 170 1.63 -21.46 -26.11
C ASP A 170 1.53 -20.39 -25.02
N TRP A 171 0.50 -19.55 -25.03
CA TRP A 171 0.12 -18.71 -23.89
C TRP A 171 -1.17 -19.28 -23.29
N ASP A 172 -1.04 -20.37 -22.55
CA ASP A 172 -2.16 -21.18 -22.03
C ASP A 172 -2.64 -20.75 -20.63
N ASN A 173 -1.90 -19.84 -19.98
CA ASN A 173 -2.23 -19.26 -18.68
C ASN A 173 -2.37 -17.73 -18.79
N TYR A 174 -3.25 -17.11 -17.99
CA TYR A 174 -3.45 -15.65 -18.00
C TYR A 174 -2.15 -14.85 -17.87
N GLY A 175 -1.17 -15.34 -17.10
CA GLY A 175 0.15 -14.74 -16.94
C GLY A 175 1.30 -15.55 -17.51
N ASN A 176 1.10 -16.22 -18.66
CA ASN A 176 2.03 -17.12 -19.35
C ASN A 176 2.32 -18.45 -18.64
N THR A 177 2.63 -18.42 -17.34
CA THR A 177 2.86 -19.61 -16.52
C THR A 177 1.79 -19.75 -15.43
N PRO A 178 1.64 -20.94 -14.81
CA PRO A 178 0.76 -21.11 -13.65
C PRO A 178 1.08 -20.18 -12.48
N GLY A 179 2.33 -19.69 -12.39
CA GLY A 179 2.77 -18.70 -11.40
C GLY A 179 2.53 -17.25 -11.80
N GLY A 180 2.13 -16.99 -13.06
CA GLY A 180 1.78 -15.66 -13.54
C GLY A 180 2.95 -14.69 -13.73
N ASP A 181 4.13 -15.18 -14.12
CA ASP A 181 5.34 -14.35 -14.29
C ASP A 181 5.27 -13.36 -15.47
N ARG A 182 4.39 -13.62 -16.45
CA ARG A 182 4.24 -12.83 -17.68
C ARG A 182 5.55 -12.71 -18.48
N PHE A 183 6.47 -13.66 -18.37
CA PHE A 183 7.77 -13.65 -19.04
C PHE A 183 7.80 -14.66 -20.18
N VAL A 184 8.21 -14.24 -21.38
CA VAL A 184 8.38 -15.13 -22.54
C VAL A 184 9.84 -15.36 -22.87
N ALA A 185 10.24 -16.62 -23.00
CA ALA A 185 11.56 -17.00 -23.48
C ALA A 185 11.61 -16.98 -25.03
N LEU A 186 11.35 -15.81 -25.62
CA LEU A 186 11.42 -15.56 -27.07
C LEU A 186 12.27 -14.31 -27.33
N ASP A 187 13.17 -14.38 -28.32
CA ASP A 187 14.13 -13.32 -28.65
C ASP A 187 14.02 -12.83 -30.12
N GLN A 188 12.95 -13.19 -30.82
CA GLN A 188 12.71 -12.73 -32.19
C GLN A 188 12.50 -11.20 -32.26
N ILE A 189 11.82 -10.63 -31.27
CA ILE A 189 11.59 -9.19 -31.14
C ILE A 189 12.47 -8.68 -30.00
N THR A 190 13.36 -7.73 -30.32
CA THR A 190 14.34 -7.17 -29.39
C THR A 190 14.26 -5.65 -29.37
N ARG A 191 15.05 -5.01 -28.49
CA ARG A 191 15.17 -3.55 -28.43
C ARG A 191 15.69 -2.93 -29.73
N ASP A 192 16.37 -3.71 -30.57
CA ASP A 192 17.00 -3.24 -31.81
C ASP A 192 16.03 -3.22 -33.00
N ASN A 193 15.03 -4.11 -33.01
CA ASN A 193 14.11 -4.30 -34.13
C ASN A 193 12.63 -4.01 -33.79
N VAL A 194 12.27 -3.71 -32.54
CA VAL A 194 10.88 -3.41 -32.14
C VAL A 194 10.28 -2.24 -32.93
N LYS A 195 11.12 -1.31 -33.37
CA LYS A 195 10.74 -0.17 -34.24
C LYS A 195 10.19 -0.58 -35.61
N ASP A 196 10.47 -1.81 -36.04
CA ASP A 196 10.09 -2.32 -37.36
C ASP A 196 8.78 -3.13 -37.33
N LEU A 197 8.12 -3.25 -36.16
CA LEU A 197 6.86 -3.98 -36.02
C LEU A 197 5.74 -3.39 -36.87
N LYS A 198 4.95 -4.28 -37.48
CA LYS A 198 3.77 -3.95 -38.28
C LYS A 198 2.60 -4.80 -37.82
N VAL A 199 1.38 -4.25 -37.91
CA VAL A 199 0.14 -5.00 -37.66
C VAL A 199 0.06 -6.15 -38.67
N ALA A 200 -0.01 -7.39 -38.17
CA ALA A 200 -0.12 -8.58 -39.01
C ALA A 200 -1.58 -8.83 -39.44
N TRP A 201 -2.53 -8.61 -38.53
CA TRP A 201 -3.96 -8.75 -38.75
C TRP A 201 -4.75 -8.06 -37.62
N THR A 202 -6.05 -7.83 -37.85
CA THR A 202 -6.99 -7.30 -36.86
C THR A 202 -8.26 -8.16 -36.88
N PHE A 203 -8.85 -8.41 -35.70
CA PHE A 203 -10.13 -9.10 -35.57
C PHE A 203 -11.10 -8.22 -34.78
N HIS A 204 -12.30 -8.03 -35.32
CA HIS A 204 -13.38 -7.31 -34.63
C HIS A 204 -14.35 -8.30 -34.03
N THR A 205 -14.45 -8.31 -32.70
CA THR A 205 -15.38 -9.19 -31.96
C THR A 205 -16.86 -8.79 -32.15
N GLY A 206 -17.12 -7.54 -32.56
CA GLY A 206 -18.46 -6.95 -32.67
C GLY A 206 -19.00 -6.39 -31.35
N ASP A 207 -18.34 -6.66 -30.23
CA ASP A 207 -18.72 -6.20 -28.89
C ASP A 207 -17.79 -5.07 -28.45
N ILE A 208 -18.19 -3.83 -28.80
CA ILE A 208 -17.39 -2.63 -28.54
C ILE A 208 -17.79 -2.06 -27.18
N PRO A 209 -16.89 -2.02 -26.19
CA PRO A 209 -17.17 -1.42 -24.89
C PRO A 209 -17.51 0.07 -25.02
N LEU A 210 -18.64 0.48 -24.43
CA LEU A 210 -19.01 1.88 -24.32
C LEU A 210 -18.62 2.39 -22.92
N SER A 211 -17.72 3.37 -22.87
CA SER A 211 -17.26 4.03 -21.64
C SER A 211 -17.15 5.55 -21.84
N PRO A 212 -18.28 6.26 -22.01
CA PRO A 212 -18.29 7.69 -22.31
C PRO A 212 -17.78 8.58 -21.16
N ASP A 213 -17.83 8.08 -19.93
CA ASP A 213 -17.41 8.76 -18.70
C ASP A 213 -16.18 8.10 -18.04
N GLY A 214 -15.58 7.10 -18.69
CA GLY A 214 -14.44 6.34 -18.16
C GLY A 214 -14.78 5.31 -17.08
N ASN A 215 -16.07 5.11 -16.77
CA ASN A 215 -16.54 4.11 -15.79
C ASN A 215 -17.48 3.06 -16.42
N GLY A 216 -17.52 2.98 -17.75
CA GLY A 216 -18.35 2.04 -18.50
C GLY A 216 -17.69 0.69 -18.72
N ALA A 217 -18.18 -0.04 -19.72
CA ALA A 217 -17.59 -1.32 -20.08
C ALA A 217 -16.16 -1.12 -20.60
N GLU A 218 -15.27 -2.09 -20.32
CA GLU A 218 -13.88 -2.08 -20.77
C GLU A 218 -13.51 -3.42 -21.40
N ASP A 219 -12.52 -3.40 -22.29
CA ASP A 219 -11.88 -4.62 -22.77
C ASP A 219 -10.62 -4.89 -21.92
N GLN A 220 -10.72 -5.86 -21.02
CA GLN A 220 -9.60 -6.30 -20.17
C GLN A 220 -9.06 -7.67 -20.62
N GLN A 221 -9.10 -7.95 -21.92
CA GLN A 221 -8.64 -9.23 -22.46
C GLN A 221 -7.13 -9.44 -22.31
N THR A 222 -6.76 -10.64 -21.91
CA THR A 222 -5.45 -11.24 -22.19
C THR A 222 -5.72 -12.56 -22.94
N PRO A 223 -5.70 -12.56 -24.28
CA PRO A 223 -6.04 -13.74 -25.06
C PRO A 223 -5.16 -14.94 -24.72
N LEU A 224 -5.74 -16.14 -24.73
CA LEU A 224 -4.98 -17.37 -24.61
C LEU A 224 -4.66 -17.90 -26.00
N GLN A 225 -3.41 -18.30 -26.23
CA GLN A 225 -3.02 -18.97 -27.47
C GLN A 225 -2.59 -20.39 -27.14
N VAL A 226 -3.26 -21.39 -27.72
CA VAL A 226 -2.95 -22.81 -27.52
C VAL A 226 -2.88 -23.48 -28.88
N GLY A 227 -1.69 -23.95 -29.25
CA GLY A 227 -1.38 -24.39 -30.60
C GLY A 227 -1.73 -23.30 -31.62
N ASN A 228 -2.48 -23.63 -32.66
CA ASN A 228 -2.83 -22.67 -33.73
C ASN A 228 -4.15 -21.92 -33.48
N ARG A 229 -4.59 -21.79 -32.22
CA ARG A 229 -5.87 -21.16 -31.86
C ARG A 229 -5.66 -20.05 -30.84
N ILE A 230 -6.40 -18.97 -31.02
CA ILE A 230 -6.48 -17.85 -30.08
C ILE A 230 -7.89 -17.84 -29.49
N PHE A 231 -7.98 -17.82 -28.17
CA PHE A 231 -9.21 -17.77 -27.40
C PHE A 231 -9.32 -16.40 -26.75
N LEU A 232 -10.49 -15.76 -26.91
CA LEU A 232 -10.77 -14.44 -26.37
C LEU A 232 -12.16 -14.46 -25.70
N CYS A 233 -12.33 -13.64 -24.66
CA CYS A 233 -13.58 -13.56 -23.89
C CYS A 233 -14.19 -12.17 -24.05
N THR A 234 -15.32 -12.05 -24.74
CA THR A 234 -16.07 -10.80 -24.78
C THR A 234 -16.93 -10.66 -23.53
N ARG A 235 -17.43 -9.45 -23.25
CA ARG A 235 -18.42 -9.29 -22.18
C ARG A 235 -19.69 -10.06 -22.55
N THR A 236 -20.46 -10.46 -21.55
CA THR A 236 -21.80 -11.01 -21.79
C THR A 236 -22.77 -9.86 -22.00
N ILE A 237 -23.48 -9.86 -23.11
CA ILE A 237 -24.58 -8.92 -23.37
C ILE A 237 -25.78 -9.43 -22.56
N THR A 238 -26.14 -8.74 -21.48
CA THR A 238 -27.47 -8.82 -20.84
C THR A 238 -28.19 -7.51 -21.03
#